data_AF-A0A329XCH2-F1
#
_entry.id   AF-A0A329XCH2-F1
#
_cell.length_a   1.000
_cell.length_b   1.000
_cell.length_c   1.000
_cell.angle_alpha   90.00
_cell.angle_beta   90.00
_cell.angle_gamma   90.00
#
_symmetry.space_group_name_H-M   'P 1'
#
loop_
_entity.id
_entity.type
_entity.pdbx_description
1 polymer ?
#
loop_
_entity_poly.entity_id
_entity_poly.type
_entity_poly.pdbx_seq_one_letter_code
_entity_poly.pdbx_strand_id
1 'polypeptide(L)'
;MNRLTLIIMTILYILFIVFLVVSIIIYKINQSKMNEIIESYIGKGLYLSAGVKLGRFLGVYGQFQVAMFFYQLLIGKRIRINEKDSKYMYKESYDFIQRLPKNMTRWLKPYILTTSISILSFSIGMIFVLYFKYIK
;
A
#
# COMPACT_ATOMS: atom_id res chain seq x y z
N MET A 1 -12.84 -0.49 31.62
CA MET A 1 -12.95 -1.31 30.38
C MET A 1 -13.43 -2.71 30.75
N ASN A 2 -14.42 -3.29 30.06
CA ASN A 2 -14.92 -4.63 30.41
C ASN A 2 -14.01 -5.74 29.82
N ARG A 3 -14.11 -6.96 30.34
CA ARG A 3 -13.28 -8.10 29.89
C ARG A 3 -13.44 -8.38 28.40
N LEU A 4 -14.65 -8.21 27.86
CA LEU A 4 -14.92 -8.42 26.43
C LEU A 4 -14.14 -7.45 25.54
N THR A 5 -14.12 -6.15 25.88
CA THR A 5 -13.34 -5.15 25.14
C THR A 5 -11.85 -5.46 25.17
N LEU A 6 -11.31 -5.86 26.33
CA LEU A 6 -9.91 -6.27 26.46
C LEU A 6 -9.57 -7.45 25.54
N ILE A 7 -10.45 -8.44 25.43
CA ILE A 7 -10.27 -9.59 24.54
C ILE A 7 -10.28 -9.13 23.07
N ILE A 8 -11.26 -8.33 22.67
CA ILE A 8 -11.36 -7.81 21.29
C ILE A 8 -10.11 -7.01 20.91
N MET A 9 -9.64 -6.13 21.80
CA MET A 9 -8.44 -5.33 21.55
C MET A 9 -7.19 -6.19 21.43
N THR A 10 -7.06 -7.23 22.27
CA THR A 10 -5.96 -8.19 22.19
C THR A 10 -5.95 -8.91 20.83
N ILE A 11 -7.12 -9.37 20.38
CA ILE A 11 -7.26 -10.03 19.07
C ILE A 11 -6.87 -9.07 17.93
N LEU A 12 -7.38 -7.83 17.94
CA LEU A 12 -7.04 -6.82 16.93
C LEU A 12 -5.55 -6.50 16.91
N TYR A 13 -4.90 -6.44 18.07
CA TYR A 13 -3.47 -6.22 18.17
C TYR A 13 -2.65 -7.39 17.63
N ILE A 14 -3.03 -8.63 17.94
CA ILE A 14 -2.39 -9.83 17.38
C ILE A 14 -2.54 -9.83 15.85
N LEU A 15 -3.74 -9.55 15.33
CA LEU A 15 -3.98 -9.46 13.89
C LEU A 15 -3.10 -8.38 13.25
N PHE A 16 -3.02 -7.20 13.86
CA PHE A 16 -2.14 -6.12 13.39
C PHE A 16 -0.69 -6.61 13.22
N ILE A 17 -0.11 -7.23 14.26
CA ILE A 17 1.28 -7.68 14.24
C ILE A 17 1.50 -8.81 13.23
N VAL A 18 0.64 -9.83 13.21
CA VAL A 18 0.77 -10.97 12.30
C VAL A 18 0.71 -10.50 10.85
N PHE A 19 -0.28 -9.69 10.48
CA PHE A 19 -0.41 -9.18 9.12
C PHE A 19 0.69 -8.18 8.76
N LEU A 20 1.18 -7.39 9.72
CA LEU A 20 2.32 -6.49 9.50
C LEU A 20 3.58 -7.29 9.14
N VAL A 21 3.94 -8.29 9.94
CA VAL A 21 5.11 -9.14 9.69
C VAL A 21 5.00 -9.85 8.35
N VAL A 22 3.84 -10.44 8.04
CA VAL A 22 3.59 -11.09 6.74
C VAL A 22 3.78 -10.09 5.59
N SER A 23 3.24 -8.87 5.70
CA SER A 23 3.38 -7.85 4.65
C SER A 23 4.84 -7.43 4.43
N ILE A 24 5.62 -7.29 5.51
CA ILE A 24 7.05 -6.97 5.46
C ILE A 24 7.82 -8.08 4.76
N ILE A 25 7.54 -9.35 5.09
CA ILE A 25 8.17 -10.51 4.45
C ILE A 25 7.85 -10.54 2.95
N ILE A 26 6.58 -10.36 2.57
CA ILE A 26 6.17 -10.35 1.15
C ILE A 26 6.93 -9.26 0.39
N TYR A 27 7.00 -8.04 0.95
CA TYR A 27 7.71 -6.95 0.29
C TYR A 27 9.20 -7.24 0.20
N LYS A 28 9.83 -7.73 1.27
CA LYS A 28 11.26 -7.98 1.32
C LYS A 28 11.69 -9.00 0.27
N ILE A 29 10.92 -10.08 0.10
CA ILE A 29 11.16 -11.11 -0.92
C ILE A 29 11.05 -10.54 -2.35
N ASN A 30 10.17 -9.55 -2.56
CA ASN A 30 9.91 -8.98 -3.89
C ASN A 30 10.53 -7.59 -4.09
N GLN A 31 11.44 -7.18 -3.20
CA GLN A 31 12.02 -5.84 -3.21
C GLN A 31 12.77 -5.54 -4.52
N SER A 32 13.50 -6.52 -5.06
CA SER A 32 14.19 -6.40 -6.35
C SER A 32 13.22 -6.14 -7.50
N LYS A 33 12.10 -6.87 -7.56
CA LYS A 33 11.06 -6.68 -8.58
C LYS A 33 10.44 -5.29 -8.50
N MET A 34 10.19 -4.79 -7.29
CA MET A 34 9.67 -3.43 -7.11
C MET A 34 10.66 -2.38 -7.62
N ASN A 35 11.95 -2.53 -7.31
CA ASN A 35 13.00 -1.63 -7.79
C ASN A 35 13.07 -1.63 -9.32
N GLU A 36 13.04 -2.81 -9.95
CA GLU A 36 13.07 -2.95 -11.41
C GLU A 36 11.84 -2.29 -12.07
N ILE A 37 10.65 -2.44 -11.48
CA ILE A 37 9.42 -1.76 -11.94
C ILE A 37 9.61 -0.24 -11.88
N ILE A 38 10.12 0.28 -10.75
CA ILE A 38 10.32 1.72 -10.54
C ILE A 38 11.34 2.27 -11.55
N GLU A 39 12.50 1.63 -11.68
CA GLU A 39 13.57 2.07 -12.58
C GLU A 39 13.12 2.03 -14.04
N SER A 40 12.45 0.96 -14.46
CA SER A 40 11.90 0.85 -15.82
C SER A 40 10.80 1.88 -16.09
N TYR A 41 9.98 2.21 -15.10
CA TYR A 41 8.93 3.23 -15.21
C TYR A 41 9.52 4.62 -15.38
N ILE A 42 10.56 4.94 -14.60
CA ILE A 42 11.29 6.22 -14.67
C ILE A 42 12.09 6.33 -15.96
N GLY A 43 12.75 5.26 -16.39
CA GLY A 43 13.53 5.23 -17.63
C GLY A 43 12.67 5.52 -18.86
N LYS A 44 11.37 5.24 -18.80
CA LYS A 44 10.39 5.60 -19.84
C LYS A 44 9.83 7.01 -19.71
N GLY A 45 10.27 7.80 -18.73
CA GLY A 45 9.80 9.16 -18.49
C GLY A 45 8.33 9.25 -18.05
N LEU A 46 7.76 8.18 -17.50
CA LEU A 46 6.35 8.14 -17.13
C LEU A 46 6.05 8.95 -15.87
N TYR A 47 4.85 9.53 -15.82
CA TYR A 47 4.43 10.42 -14.75
C TYR A 47 4.37 9.74 -13.37
N LEU A 48 5.17 10.22 -12.42
CA LEU A 48 5.09 9.78 -11.02
C LEU A 48 4.20 10.72 -10.21
N SER A 49 3.20 10.16 -9.53
CA SER A 49 2.39 10.93 -8.58
C SER A 49 3.23 11.46 -7.41
N ALA A 50 2.80 12.58 -6.82
CA ALA A 50 3.47 13.16 -5.65
C ALA A 50 3.63 12.15 -4.50
N GLY A 51 2.62 11.31 -4.25
CA GLY A 51 2.67 10.27 -3.22
C GLY A 51 3.77 9.23 -3.47
N VAL A 52 4.07 8.91 -4.72
CA VAL A 52 5.17 7.99 -5.08
C VAL A 52 6.52 8.67 -4.94
N LYS A 53 6.63 9.94 -5.36
CA LYS A 53 7.86 10.73 -5.16
C LYS A 53 8.22 10.81 -3.67
N LEU A 54 7.24 11.14 -2.82
CA LEU A 54 7.38 11.14 -1.36
C LEU A 54 7.68 9.74 -0.82
N GLY A 55 6.97 8.72 -1.28
CA GLY A 55 7.18 7.34 -0.83
C GLY A 55 8.60 6.85 -1.11
N ARG A 56 9.17 7.22 -2.26
CA ARG A 56 10.57 6.93 -2.58
C ARG A 56 11.56 7.67 -1.68
N PHE A 57 11.29 8.94 -1.36
CA PHE A 57 12.12 9.73 -0.44
C PHE A 57 12.14 9.14 0.98
N LEU A 58 10.99 8.65 1.46
CA LEU A 58 10.85 8.06 2.80
C LEU A 58 11.46 6.65 2.93
N GLY A 59 12.01 6.09 1.86
CA GLY A 59 12.63 4.76 1.87
C GLY A 59 11.66 3.68 2.34
N VAL A 60 12.02 2.97 3.42
CA VAL A 60 11.23 1.84 3.95
C VAL A 60 9.81 2.25 4.36
N TYR A 61 9.63 3.47 4.86
CA TYR A 61 8.33 3.95 5.34
C TYR A 61 7.36 4.34 4.23
N GLY A 62 7.86 4.53 3.01
CA GLY A 62 7.06 4.94 1.85
C GLY A 62 6.73 3.81 0.86
N GLN A 63 7.18 2.59 1.15
CA GLN A 63 7.05 1.43 0.27
C GLN A 63 5.60 1.09 -0.05
N PHE A 64 4.69 1.24 0.92
CA PHE A 64 3.28 0.97 0.73
C PHE A 64 2.66 1.90 -0.31
N GLN A 65 2.97 3.19 -0.25
CA GLN A 65 2.46 4.21 -1.17
C GLN A 65 2.92 3.93 -2.60
N VAL A 66 4.19 3.55 -2.77
CA VAL A 66 4.76 3.19 -4.08
C VAL A 66 4.09 1.93 -4.64
N ALA A 67 4.00 0.86 -3.83
CA ALA A 67 3.38 -0.39 -4.25
C ALA A 67 1.88 -0.24 -4.53
N MET A 68 1.18 0.56 -3.73
CA MET A 68 -0.25 0.84 -3.91
C MET A 68 -0.50 1.58 -5.23
N PHE A 69 0.35 2.54 -5.58
CA PHE A 69 0.27 3.23 -6.86
C PHE A 69 0.37 2.25 -8.05
N PHE A 70 1.41 1.42 -8.07
CA PHE A 70 1.58 0.43 -9.12
C PHE A 70 0.45 -0.61 -9.13
N TYR A 71 -0.03 -1.03 -7.96
CA TYR A 71 -1.19 -1.92 -7.88
C TYR A 71 -2.47 -1.29 -8.46
N GLN A 72 -2.70 0.01 -8.20
CA GLN A 72 -3.84 0.75 -8.76
C GLN A 72 -3.77 0.86 -10.28
N LEU A 73 -2.58 1.12 -10.84
CA LEU A 73 -2.36 1.09 -12.28
C LEU A 73 -2.62 -0.32 -12.86
N LEU A 74 -2.12 -1.36 -12.18
CA LEU A 74 -2.28 -2.75 -12.62
C LEU A 74 -3.75 -3.15 -12.74
N ILE A 75 -4.61 -2.74 -11.81
CA ILE A 75 -6.05 -3.03 -11.83
C ILE A 75 -6.87 -2.02 -12.65
N GLY A 76 -6.23 -1.03 -13.28
CA GLY A 76 -6.93 -0.02 -14.09
C GLY A 76 -7.75 0.98 -13.26
N LYS A 77 -7.46 1.15 -11.97
CA LYS A 77 -8.18 2.12 -11.13
C LYS A 77 -7.88 3.53 -11.60
N ARG A 78 -8.92 4.33 -11.87
CA ARG A 78 -8.74 5.74 -12.28
C ARG A 78 -8.06 6.56 -11.19
N ILE A 79 -6.80 6.94 -11.41
CA ILE A 79 -6.02 7.83 -10.53
C ILE A 79 -6.16 9.27 -11.03
N ARG A 80 -6.48 10.20 -10.13
CA ARG A 80 -6.47 11.64 -10.44
C ARG A 80 -5.07 12.20 -10.20
N ILE A 81 -4.58 12.98 -11.16
CA ILE A 81 -3.27 13.65 -11.07
C ILE A 81 -3.38 15.17 -11.20
N ASN A 82 -4.51 15.69 -11.69
CA ASN A 82 -4.79 17.13 -11.85
C ASN A 82 -3.60 17.92 -12.46
N GLU A 83 -2.96 17.32 -13.47
CA GLU A 83 -1.93 18.01 -14.25
C GLU A 83 -2.57 18.96 -15.26
N LYS A 84 -1.79 19.94 -15.74
CA LYS A 84 -2.29 21.00 -16.64
C LYS A 84 -3.00 20.45 -17.88
N ASP A 85 -2.50 19.35 -18.41
CA ASP A 85 -2.93 18.69 -19.63
C ASP A 85 -3.83 17.46 -19.38
N SER A 86 -3.91 16.96 -18.14
CA SER A 86 -4.80 15.85 -17.81
C SER A 86 -5.27 15.80 -16.36
N LYS A 87 -6.59 15.62 -16.20
CA LYS A 87 -7.23 15.36 -14.90
C LYS A 87 -6.88 13.98 -14.33
N TYR A 88 -6.63 13.00 -15.20
CA TYR A 88 -6.42 11.60 -14.85
C TYR A 88 -5.06 11.09 -15.31
N MET A 89 -4.60 10.02 -14.70
CA MET A 89 -3.35 9.39 -15.10
C MET A 89 -3.36 8.99 -16.58
N TYR A 90 -2.23 9.21 -17.25
CA TYR A 90 -2.03 8.88 -18.66
C TYR A 90 -2.10 7.37 -18.92
N LYS A 91 -2.63 7.00 -20.09
CA LYS A 91 -2.89 5.60 -20.47
C LYS A 91 -1.60 4.76 -20.48
N GLU A 92 -0.49 5.36 -20.90
CA GLU A 92 0.84 4.77 -20.99
C GLU A 92 1.31 4.22 -19.64
N SER A 93 0.89 4.83 -18.54
CA SER A 93 1.21 4.36 -17.19
C SER A 93 0.52 3.05 -16.85
N TYR A 94 -0.74 2.88 -17.29
CA TYR A 94 -1.50 1.64 -17.11
C TYR A 94 -0.96 0.55 -18.05
N ASP A 95 -0.80 0.90 -19.33
CA ASP A 95 -0.29 -0.01 -20.36
C ASP A 95 1.09 -0.55 -19.98
N PHE A 96 1.96 0.28 -19.40
CA PHE A 96 3.26 -0.15 -18.91
C PHE A 96 3.17 -1.33 -17.94
N ILE A 97 2.42 -1.17 -16.85
CA ILE A 97 2.41 -2.17 -15.78
C ILE A 97 1.57 -3.40 -16.16
N GLN A 98 0.54 -3.22 -16.97
CA GLN A 98 -0.32 -4.31 -17.43
C GLN A 98 0.38 -5.23 -18.45
N ARG A 99 1.39 -4.72 -19.17
CA ARG A 99 2.23 -5.51 -20.07
C ARG A 99 3.35 -6.27 -19.36
N LEU A 100 3.65 -5.97 -18.09
CA LEU A 100 4.69 -6.67 -17.36
C LEU A 100 4.32 -8.15 -17.12
N PRO A 101 5.30 -9.05 -17.12
CA PRO A 101 5.09 -10.45 -16.76
C PRO A 101 4.38 -10.63 -15.42
N LYS A 102 3.42 -11.56 -15.33
CA LYS A 102 2.62 -11.77 -14.11
C LYS A 102 3.47 -12.10 -12.87
N ASN A 103 4.63 -12.75 -13.02
CA ASN A 103 5.55 -13.04 -11.92
C ASN A 103 6.16 -11.78 -11.28
N MET A 104 6.20 -10.66 -12.03
CA MET A 104 6.67 -9.34 -11.57
C MET A 104 5.63 -8.61 -10.72
N THR A 105 4.34 -8.83 -11.00
CA THR A 105 3.25 -8.02 -10.43
C THR A 105 2.31 -8.77 -9.49
N ARG A 106 2.22 -10.11 -9.58
CA ARG A 106 1.26 -10.93 -8.81
C ARG A 106 1.37 -10.75 -7.29
N TRP A 107 2.57 -10.47 -6.78
CA TRP A 107 2.82 -10.29 -5.35
C TRP A 107 2.24 -8.97 -4.80
N LEU A 108 1.94 -7.99 -5.65
CA LEU A 108 1.35 -6.71 -5.22
C LEU A 108 0.01 -6.91 -4.53
N LYS A 109 -0.85 -7.80 -5.06
CA LYS A 109 -2.17 -8.05 -4.47
C LYS A 109 -2.10 -8.56 -3.02
N PRO A 110 -1.40 -9.67 -2.71
CA PRO A 110 -1.30 -10.14 -1.33
C PRO A 110 -0.54 -9.14 -0.43
N TYR A 111 0.45 -8.41 -0.95
CA TYR A 111 1.11 -7.34 -0.18
C TYR A 111 0.13 -6.23 0.24
N ILE A 112 -0.63 -5.69 -0.71
CA ILE A 112 -1.61 -4.63 -0.43
C ILE A 112 -2.70 -5.12 0.50
N LEU A 113 -3.19 -6.36 0.31
CA LEU A 113 -4.22 -6.94 1.16
C LEU A 113 -3.74 -7.11 2.61
N THR A 114 -2.59 -7.74 2.81
CA THR A 114 -2.03 -7.97 4.16
C THR A 114 -1.70 -6.66 4.87
N THR A 115 -1.13 -5.69 4.16
CA THR A 115 -0.86 -4.35 4.72
C THR A 115 -2.16 -3.63 5.10
N SER A 116 -3.19 -3.70 4.24
CA SER A 116 -4.49 -3.06 4.51
C SER A 116 -5.19 -3.67 5.72
N ILE A 117 -5.18 -5.01 5.86
CA ILE A 117 -5.75 -5.69 7.03
C ILE A 117 -5.02 -5.25 8.30
N SER A 118 -3.68 -5.22 8.28
CA SER A 118 -2.87 -4.74 9.41
C SER A 118 -3.26 -3.33 9.83
N ILE A 119 -3.29 -2.38 8.89
CA ILE A 119 -3.66 -0.97 9.15
C ILE A 119 -5.08 -0.86 9.69
N LEU A 120 -6.04 -1.61 9.13
CA LEU A 120 -7.42 -1.62 9.59
C LEU A 120 -7.56 -2.16 11.01
N SER A 121 -6.91 -3.28 11.33
CA SER A 121 -6.90 -3.86 12.68
C SER A 121 -6.34 -2.87 13.70
N PHE A 122 -5.23 -2.21 13.37
CA PHE A 122 -4.65 -1.17 14.22
C PHE A 122 -5.59 0.03 14.40
N SER A 123 -6.17 0.53 13.31
CA SER A 123 -7.05 1.71 13.33
C SER A 123 -8.31 1.46 14.17
N ILE A 124 -8.94 0.28 14.01
CA ILE A 124 -10.09 -0.12 14.82
C ILE A 124 -9.67 -0.20 16.30
N GLY A 125 -8.55 -0.86 16.60
CA GLY A 125 -8.02 -0.94 17.95
C GLY A 125 -7.82 0.43 18.60
N MET A 126 -7.25 1.39 17.85
CA MET A 126 -7.06 2.77 18.30
C MET A 126 -8.38 3.50 18.56
N ILE A 127 -9.39 3.33 17.70
CA ILE A 127 -10.72 3.91 17.90
C ILE A 127 -11.32 3.42 19.23
N PHE A 128 -11.20 2.12 19.54
CA PHE A 128 -11.64 1.57 20.82
C PHE A 128 -10.91 2.21 22.00
N VAL A 129 -9.59 2.34 21.96
CA VAL A 129 -8.80 3.00 23.01
C VAL A 129 -9.31 4.43 23.24
N LEU A 130 -9.46 5.20 22.17
CA LEU A 130 -9.89 6.60 22.23
C LEU A 130 -11.31 6.73 22.78
N TYR A 131 -12.23 5.87 22.33
CA TYR A 131 -13.61 5.84 22.81
C TYR A 131 -13.69 5.59 24.32
N PHE A 132 -12.96 4.59 24.81
CA PHE A 132 -12.94 4.24 26.24
C PHE A 132 -12.11 5.18 27.13
N LYS A 133 -11.27 6.02 26.54
CA LYS A 133 -10.46 6.99 27.29
C LYS A 133 -11.17 8.34 27.41
N TYR A 134 -11.88 8.76 26.36
CA TYR A 134 -12.36 10.14 26.24
C TYR A 134 -13.88 10.28 26.13
N ILE A 135 -14.61 9.24 25.72
CA ILE A 135 -16.06 9.33 25.51
C ILE A 135 -16.82 8.62 26.63
N LYS A 136 -16.38 7.41 27.00
CA LYS A 136 -16.93 6.63 28.11
C LYS A 136 -15.98 6.65 29.29
#